data_AF-A0A4U7D5H4-F1
#
_entry.id   AF-A0A4U7D5H4-F1
#
_cell.length_a   1.000
_cell.length_b   1.000
_cell.length_c   1.000
_cell.angle_alpha   90.00
_cell.angle_beta   90.00
_cell.angle_gamma   90.00
#
_symmetry.space_group_name_H-M   'P 1'
#
loop_
_entity.id
_entity.type
_entity.pdbx_description
1 polymer ?
#
loop_
_entity_poly.entity_id
_entity_poly.type
_entity_poly.pdbx_seq_one_letter_code
_entity_poly.pdbx_strand_id
1 'polypeptide(L)'
;GSLVTDLQALEYVVGINTFRRAFDLFGAVTVVPGSLGAFRRDVLEAVQGYSADTVTEDFDLTIAILKAGFSIHASEGTVYTEAP
;
A
#
# COMPACT_ATOMS: atom_id res chain seq x y z
N GLY A 1 -18.36 -18.20 10.18
CA GLY A 1 -18.62 -18.92 8.93
C GLY A 1 -18.60 -20.39 9.25
N SER A 2 -18.30 -21.28 8.30
CA SER A 2 -17.75 -22.57 8.72
C SER A 2 -16.35 -22.34 9.29
N LEU A 3 -15.80 -23.33 10.01
CA LEU A 3 -14.42 -23.28 10.50
C LEU A 3 -13.41 -22.94 9.38
N VAL A 4 -13.65 -23.43 8.16
CA VAL A 4 -12.79 -23.17 7.00
C VAL A 4 -12.84 -21.70 6.58
N THR A 5 -14.02 -21.10 6.55
CA THR A 5 -14.19 -19.67 6.22
C THR A 5 -13.48 -18.78 7.23
N ASP A 6 -13.56 -19.12 8.52
CA ASP A 6 -12.95 -18.34 9.59
C ASP A 6 -11.41 -18.48 9.57
N LEU A 7 -10.89 -19.67 9.25
CA LEU A 7 -9.45 -19.90 9.04
C LEU A 7 -8.92 -19.17 7.79
N GLN A 8 -9.68 -19.15 6.70
CA GLN A 8 -9.32 -18.43 5.49
C GLN A 8 -9.29 -16.91 5.73
N ALA A 9 -10.25 -16.38 6.51
CA ALA A 9 -10.23 -14.98 6.94
C ALA A 9 -9.03 -14.68 7.83
N LEU A 10 -8.68 -15.58 8.76
CA LEU A 10 -7.49 -15.44 9.61
C LEU A 10 -6.21 -15.44 8.78
N GLU A 11 -6.07 -16.36 7.83
CA GLU A 11 -4.92 -16.41 6.91
C GLU A 11 -4.77 -15.11 6.12
N TYR A 12 -5.87 -14.57 5.60
CA TYR A 12 -5.87 -13.32 4.85
C TYR A 12 -5.43 -12.14 5.73
N VAL A 13 -6.00 -12.02 6.93
CA VAL A 13 -5.69 -10.94 7.87
C VAL A 13 -4.23 -11.04 8.34
N VAL A 14 -3.78 -12.23 8.72
CA VAL A 14 -2.41 -12.46 9.19
C VAL A 14 -1.42 -12.25 8.06
N GLY A 15 -1.64 -12.84 6.89
CA GLY A 15 -0.75 -12.69 5.74
C GLY A 15 -0.58 -11.22 5.37
N ILE A 16 -1.67 -10.51 5.11
CA ILE A 16 -1.59 -9.13 4.61
C ILE A 16 -1.13 -8.15 5.70
N ASN A 17 -1.72 -8.20 6.90
CA ASN A 17 -1.38 -7.21 7.92
C ASN A 17 -0.03 -7.45 8.57
N THR A 18 0.44 -8.70 8.68
CA THR A 18 1.75 -8.97 9.29
C THR A 18 2.87 -8.44 8.41
N PHE A 19 2.84 -8.73 7.10
CA PHE A 19 3.85 -8.21 6.18
C PHE A 19 3.78 -6.69 6.06
N ARG A 20 2.57 -6.12 5.98
CA ARG A 20 2.41 -4.65 5.95
C ARG A 20 3.05 -3.99 7.18
N ARG A 21 2.78 -4.51 8.39
CA ARG A 21 3.38 -4.00 9.63
C ARG A 21 4.89 -4.20 9.67
N ALA A 22 5.39 -5.35 9.23
CA ALA A 22 6.81 -5.62 9.17
C ALA A 22 7.52 -4.62 8.25
N PHE A 23 6.98 -4.35 7.06
CA PHE A 23 7.55 -3.37 6.13
C PHE A 23 7.41 -1.93 6.61
N ASP A 24 6.32 -1.61 7.30
CA ASP A 24 6.10 -0.28 7.89
C ASP A 24 7.19 0.10 8.91
N LEU A 25 7.67 -0.87 9.70
CA LEU A 25 8.80 -0.66 10.62
C LEU A 25 10.08 -0.19 9.91
N PHE A 26 10.24 -0.55 8.63
CA PHE A 26 11.38 -0.14 7.81
C PHE A 26 11.05 1.03 6.87
N GLY A 27 9.83 1.57 6.92
CA GLY A 27 9.37 2.57 5.97
C GLY A 27 9.38 2.07 4.52
N ALA A 28 9.12 0.78 4.33
CA ALA A 28 9.24 0.08 3.05
C ALA A 28 7.92 -0.57 2.62
N VAL A 29 6.78 0.00 3.01
CA VAL A 29 5.47 -0.51 2.59
C VAL A 29 5.42 -0.50 1.07
N THR A 30 5.23 -1.69 0.48
CA THR A 30 5.43 -1.93 -0.95
C THR A 30 4.21 -1.66 -1.81
N VAL A 31 3.04 -1.47 -1.20
CA VAL A 31 1.79 -1.13 -1.89
C VAL A 31 1.02 -0.10 -1.09
N VAL A 32 0.78 1.06 -1.70
CA VAL A 32 -0.18 2.06 -1.20
C VAL A 32 -1.39 2.03 -2.13
N PRO A 33 -2.59 1.64 -1.68
CA PRO A 33 -3.77 1.64 -2.53
C PRO A 33 -4.15 3.08 -2.90
N GLY A 34 -4.52 3.35 -4.14
CA GLY A 34 -4.71 4.71 -4.66
C GLY A 34 -5.77 5.52 -3.92
N SER A 35 -6.91 4.90 -3.56
CA SER A 35 -7.98 5.54 -2.79
C SER A 35 -7.62 5.82 -1.33
N LEU A 36 -6.57 5.16 -0.82
CA LEU A 36 -6.16 5.15 0.60
C LEU A 36 -4.80 5.83 0.82
N GLY A 37 -4.18 6.33 -0.25
CA GLY A 37 -2.82 6.89 -0.25
C GLY A 37 -2.77 8.40 -0.17
N ALA A 38 -1.73 8.92 0.49
CA ALA A 38 -1.41 10.34 0.46
C ALA A 38 0.10 10.51 0.29
N PHE A 39 0.50 11.29 -0.72
CA PHE A 39 1.90 11.56 -1.02
C PHE A 39 2.17 13.05 -1.01
N ARG A 40 3.37 13.44 -0.58
CA ARG A 40 3.81 14.83 -0.74
C ARG A 40 4.07 15.13 -2.20
N ARG A 41 3.71 16.34 -2.65
CA ARG A 41 3.88 16.76 -4.04
C ARG A 41 5.34 16.71 -4.49
N ASP A 42 6.27 17.16 -3.66
CA ASP A 42 7.70 17.17 -3.99
C ASP A 42 8.28 15.76 -4.18
N VAL A 43 7.79 14.77 -3.42
CA VAL A 43 8.13 13.35 -3.61
C VAL A 43 7.59 12.84 -4.94
N LEU A 44 6.35 13.16 -5.29
CA LEU A 44 5.76 12.77 -6.58
C LEU A 44 6.50 13.38 -7.77
N GLU A 45 6.85 14.65 -7.68
CA GLU A 45 7.63 15.35 -8.71
C GLU A 45 9.02 14.71 -8.90
N ALA A 46 9.67 14.28 -7.81
CA ALA A 46 10.97 13.62 -7.87
C ALA A 46 10.94 12.27 -8.61
N VAL A 47 9.80 11.57 -8.62
CA VAL A 47 9.61 10.28 -9.31
C VAL A 47 8.81 10.38 -10.61
N GLN A 48 8.52 11.59 -11.09
CA GLN A 48 7.74 11.86 -12.30
C GLN A 48 6.26 11.44 -12.24
N GLY A 49 5.71 11.23 -11.05
CA GLY A 49 4.30 10.90 -10.84
C GLY A 49 3.90 9.49 -11.26
N TYR A 50 2.61 9.33 -11.60
CA TYR A 50 2.03 8.04 -11.99
C TYR A 50 2.38 7.67 -13.43
N SER A 51 2.74 6.39 -13.63
CA SER A 51 2.89 5.82 -14.97
C SER A 51 1.54 5.68 -15.65
N ALA A 52 1.44 6.07 -16.92
CA ALA A 52 0.22 5.91 -17.73
C ALA A 52 0.10 4.53 -18.39
N ASP A 53 1.14 3.70 -18.28
CA ASP A 53 1.30 2.48 -19.08
C ASP A 53 0.83 1.20 -18.38
N THR A 54 0.42 1.27 -17.10
CA THR A 54 0.09 0.08 -16.29
C THR A 54 -1.24 0.22 -15.54
N VAL A 55 -2.00 -0.89 -15.47
CA VAL A 55 -3.21 -0.98 -14.62
C VAL A 55 -2.85 -0.97 -13.12
N THR A 56 -1.57 -1.20 -12.79
CA THR A 56 -1.01 -1.25 -11.43
C THR A 56 -0.25 0.02 -11.07
N GLU A 57 -0.78 1.17 -11.48
CA GLU A 57 -0.17 2.49 -11.33
C GLU A 57 0.28 2.81 -9.89
N ASP A 58 -0.51 2.40 -8.90
CA ASP A 58 -0.24 2.56 -7.47
C ASP A 58 1.01 1.79 -7.00
N PHE A 59 1.16 0.55 -7.45
CA PHE A 59 2.30 -0.29 -7.09
C PHE A 59 3.58 0.26 -7.70
N ASP A 60 3.53 0.60 -8.99
CA ASP A 60 4.70 1.12 -9.70
C ASP A 60 5.19 2.43 -9.09
N LEU A 61 4.27 3.33 -8.74
CA LEU A 61 4.59 4.57 -8.01
C LEU A 61 5.24 4.27 -6.65
N THR A 62 4.65 3.35 -5.87
CA THR A 62 5.17 2.97 -4.54
C THR A 62 6.61 2.47 -4.65
N ILE A 63 6.89 1.60 -5.62
CA ILE A 63 8.24 1.08 -5.87
C ILE A 63 9.18 2.16 -6.37
N ALA A 64 8.74 3.10 -7.22
CA ALA A 64 9.56 4.21 -7.69
C ALA A 64 10.01 5.13 -6.53
N ILE A 65 9.09 5.45 -5.61
CA ILE A 65 9.37 6.25 -4.41
C ILE A 65 10.40 5.56 -3.51
N LEU A 66 10.24 4.26 -3.25
CA LEU A 66 11.20 3.49 -2.45
C LEU A 66 12.57 3.41 -3.12
N LYS A 67 12.63 3.22 -4.45
CA LYS A 67 13.88 3.22 -5.23
C LYS A 67 14.59 4.59 -5.23
N ALA A 68 13.83 5.68 -5.13
CA ALA A 68 14.38 7.03 -4.99
C ALA A 68 14.92 7.33 -3.58
N GLY A 69 14.81 6.37 -2.64
CA GLY A 69 15.36 6.48 -1.28
C GLY A 69 14.42 7.16 -0.28
N PHE A 70 13.17 7.42 -0.67
CA PHE A 70 12.13 7.89 0.26
C PHE A 70 11.53 6.72 1.04
N SER A 71 10.90 7.03 2.16
CA SER A 71 10.18 6.05 2.98
C SER A 71 8.66 6.16 2.81
N ILE A 72 7.99 5.02 2.95
CA ILE A 72 6.54 4.90 2.90
C ILE A 72 6.08 4.15 4.14
N HIS A 73 5.13 4.75 4.86
CA HIS A 73 4.61 4.24 6.12
C HIS A 73 3.09 4.05 6.07
N ALA A 74 2.61 3.10 6.87
CA ALA A 74 1.18 2.96 7.14
C ALA A 74 0.70 4.09 8.05
N SER A 75 -0.51 4.58 7.80
CA SER A 75 -1.17 5.57 8.63
C SER A 75 -2.25 4.92 9.49
N GLU A 76 -2.53 5.49 10.66
CA GLU A 76 -3.71 5.19 11.47
C GLU A 76 -4.97 5.91 10.96
N GLY A 77 -4.83 6.74 9.92
CA GLY A 77 -5.93 7.41 9.24
C GLY A 77 -6.95 6.41 8.66
N THR A 78 -8.22 6.71 8.85
CA THR A 78 -9.34 5.92 8.30
C THR A 78 -9.87 6.59 7.04
N VAL A 79 -10.09 5.80 6.00
CA VAL A 79 -10.69 6.24 4.74
C VAL A 79 -11.89 5.35 4.44
N TYR A 80 -12.96 5.95 3.93
CA TYR A 80 -14.17 5.24 3.54
C TYR A 80 -14.20 5.12 2.02
N THR A 81 -14.38 3.90 1.53
CA THR A 81 -14.50 3.59 0.09
C THR A 81 -15.77 2.81 -0.14
N GLU A 82 -16.49 3.08 -1.22
CA GLU A 82 -17.59 2.22 -1.65
C GLU A 82 -17.02 1.06 -2.48
N ALA A 83 -17.28 -0.17 -2.05
CA ALA A 83 -17.02 -1.36 -2.86
C ALA A 83 -18.23 -1.59 -3.79
N PRO A 84 -18.01 -2.05 -5.03
CA PRO A 84 -19.10 -2.44 -5.94
C PRO A 84 -19.86 -3.68 -5.47
#